data_AF-A0A355RBH9-F1
#
_entry.id   AF-A0A355RBH9-F1
#
_cell.length_a   1.000
_cell.length_b   1.000
_cell.length_c   1.000
_cell.angle_alpha   90.00
_cell.angle_beta   90.00
_cell.angle_gamma   90.00
#
_symmetry.space_group_name_H-M   'P 1'
#
loop_
_entity.id
_entity.type
_entity.pdbx_description
1 polymer ?
#
loop_
_entity_poly.entity_id
_entity_poly.type
_entity_poly.pdbx_seq_one_letter_code
_entity_poly.pdbx_strand_id
1 'polypeptide(L)'
;MTSSTYAQAPAAPVNSPARVATASFIGTAIEFYDFYVYATAAALVIGPVFFPSGSGTAQMLAAFLTFGIAFLARPLGSALFGHFGDRIGRKSTLVASLLLMGVSTTAIGVLPGYDSIGVWAPIILCLLRFGQGLGLGG
;
A
#
# COMPACT_ATOMS: atom_id res chain seq x y z
N MET A 1 50.85 -6.10 -34.03
CA MET A 1 50.00 -6.69 -32.99
C MET A 1 49.59 -5.57 -32.04
N THR A 2 48.47 -4.91 -32.29
CA THR A 2 47.94 -3.80 -31.48
C THR A 2 46.92 -4.36 -30.50
N SER A 3 47.35 -4.57 -29.26
CA SER A 3 46.47 -4.99 -28.15
C SER A 3 45.58 -3.81 -27.75
N SER A 4 44.31 -3.87 -28.15
CA SER A 4 43.31 -2.86 -27.79
C SER A 4 42.98 -2.98 -26.31
N THR A 5 43.40 -2.00 -25.52
CA THR A 5 43.08 -1.89 -24.09
C THR A 5 41.63 -1.41 -23.96
N TYR A 6 40.69 -2.34 -23.75
CA TYR A 6 39.34 -1.96 -23.36
C TYR A 6 39.39 -1.38 -21.94
N ALA A 7 39.23 -0.07 -21.82
CA ALA A 7 39.05 0.60 -20.53
C ALA A 7 37.80 0.03 -19.86
N GLN A 8 37.97 -0.70 -18.75
CA GLN A 8 36.85 -1.13 -17.92
C GLN A 8 36.14 0.11 -17.37
N ALA A 9 34.86 0.26 -17.74
CA ALA A 9 33.99 1.27 -17.12
C ALA A 9 33.85 0.97 -15.61
N PRO A 10 33.87 1.99 -14.74
CA PRO A 10 33.76 1.79 -13.30
C PRO A 10 32.43 1.11 -12.96
N ALA A 11 32.49 0.03 -12.18
CA ALA A 11 31.30 -0.66 -11.69
C ALA A 11 30.48 0.30 -10.81
N ALA A 12 29.19 0.49 -11.16
CA ALA A 12 28.30 1.33 -10.38
C ALA A 12 28.24 0.87 -8.91
N PRO A 13 28.15 1.79 -7.93
CA PRO A 13 28.11 1.40 -6.52
C PRO A 13 26.85 0.61 -6.22
N VAL A 14 27.02 -0.68 -5.94
CA VAL A 14 25.95 -1.57 -5.47
C VAL A 14 25.61 -1.22 -4.01
N ASN A 15 24.33 -1.01 -3.71
CA ASN A 15 23.87 -0.81 -2.33
C ASN A 15 24.32 -1.99 -1.47
N SER A 16 24.81 -1.73 -0.24
CA SER A 16 25.25 -2.82 0.63
C SER A 16 24.07 -3.77 0.94
N PRO A 17 24.27 -5.10 0.92
CA PRO A 17 23.22 -6.06 1.20
C PRO A 17 22.52 -5.80 2.54
N ALA A 18 23.27 -5.40 3.56
CA ALA A 18 22.73 -5.02 4.87
C ALA A 18 21.76 -3.84 4.78
N ARG A 19 22.09 -2.80 3.99
CA ARG A 19 21.21 -1.64 3.81
C ARG A 19 19.91 -2.02 3.11
N VAL A 20 19.99 -2.88 2.10
CA VAL A 20 18.80 -3.39 1.39
C VAL A 20 17.92 -4.21 2.34
N ALA A 21 18.52 -5.12 3.11
CA ALA A 21 17.80 -5.95 4.07
C ALA A 21 17.09 -5.11 5.14
N THR A 22 17.76 -4.11 5.73
CA THR A 22 17.15 -3.20 6.70
C THR A 22 16.01 -2.38 6.09
N ALA A 23 16.18 -1.85 4.88
CA ALA A 23 15.13 -1.09 4.20
C ALA A 23 13.90 -1.96 3.91
N SER A 24 14.10 -3.19 3.44
CA SER A 24 13.00 -4.16 3.23
C SER A 24 12.31 -4.51 4.54
N PHE A 25 13.05 -4.76 5.61
CA PHE A 25 12.47 -5.07 6.93
C PHE A 25 11.61 -3.92 7.45
N ILE A 26 12.10 -2.68 7.37
CA ILE A 26 11.33 -1.49 7.79
C ILE A 26 10.06 -1.34 6.94
N GLY A 27 10.18 -1.52 5.62
CA GLY A 27 9.03 -1.53 4.71
C GLY A 27 7.98 -2.53 5.19
N THR A 28 8.34 -3.81 5.25
CA THR A 28 7.44 -4.88 5.71
C THR A 28 6.85 -4.61 7.10
N ALA A 29 7.61 -4.05 8.04
CA ALA A 29 7.09 -3.69 9.36
C ALA A 29 6.00 -2.61 9.28
N ILE A 30 6.20 -1.57 8.46
CA ILE A 30 5.20 -0.51 8.23
C ILE A 30 3.93 -1.10 7.60
N GLU A 31 4.08 -2.04 6.66
CA GLU A 31 2.96 -2.73 6.02
C GLU A 31 2.11 -3.50 7.02
N PHE A 32 2.74 -4.33 7.85
CA PHE A 32 2.02 -5.07 8.90
C PHE A 32 1.40 -4.15 9.95
N TYR A 33 2.11 -3.07 10.30
CA TYR A 33 1.59 -2.09 11.25
C TYR A 33 0.28 -1.48 10.74
N ASP A 34 0.25 -0.99 9.49
CA ASP A 34 -0.97 -0.44 8.92
C ASP A 34 -2.10 -1.47 8.86
N PHE A 35 -1.81 -2.69 8.37
CA PHE A 35 -2.82 -3.74 8.30
C PHE A 35 -3.45 -4.00 9.67
N TYR A 36 -2.64 -4.03 10.72
CA TYR A 36 -3.12 -4.26 12.07
C TYR A 36 -3.96 -3.10 12.58
N VAL A 37 -3.46 -1.86 12.44
CA VAL A 37 -4.18 -0.64 12.85
C VAL A 37 -5.55 -0.57 12.19
N TYR A 38 -5.64 -0.83 10.89
CA TYR A 38 -6.93 -0.82 10.23
C TYR A 38 -7.78 -2.04 10.58
N ALA A 39 -7.21 -3.24 10.76
CA ALA A 39 -8.01 -4.39 11.20
C ALA A 39 -8.70 -4.09 12.55
N THR A 40 -7.96 -3.47 13.47
CA THR A 40 -8.50 -2.97 14.74
C THR A 40 -9.55 -1.89 14.50
N ALA A 41 -9.30 -0.91 13.63
CA ALA A 41 -10.28 0.12 13.29
C ALA A 41 -11.54 -0.47 12.63
N ALA A 42 -11.40 -1.46 11.76
CA ALA A 42 -12.48 -2.17 11.09
C ALA A 42 -13.38 -2.88 12.11
N ALA A 43 -12.77 -3.51 13.12
CA ALA A 43 -13.48 -4.19 14.19
C ALA A 43 -14.20 -3.23 15.15
N LEU A 44 -13.67 -2.02 15.37
CA LEU A 44 -14.11 -1.13 16.45
C LEU A 44 -14.88 0.11 15.99
N VAL A 45 -14.53 0.70 14.85
CA VAL A 45 -14.91 2.09 14.52
C VAL A 45 -15.41 2.28 13.09
N ILE A 46 -14.83 1.60 12.09
CA ILE A 46 -15.13 1.87 10.68
C ILE A 46 -16.58 1.56 10.32
N GLY A 47 -17.15 0.48 10.90
CA GLY A 47 -18.54 0.10 10.71
C GLY A 47 -19.51 1.28 10.92
N PRO A 48 -19.64 1.77 12.16
CA PRO A 48 -20.55 2.88 12.47
C PRO A 48 -20.15 4.24 11.87
N VAL A 49 -18.88 4.46 11.55
CA VAL A 49 -18.44 5.77 10.99
C VAL A 49 -18.71 5.88 9.50
N PHE A 50 -18.48 4.82 8.72
CA PHE A 50 -18.47 4.88 7.26
C PHE A 50 -19.66 4.19 6.59
N PHE A 51 -20.46 3.41 7.32
CA PHE A 51 -21.61 2.70 6.75
C PHE A 51 -22.94 3.23 7.29
N PRO A 52 -24.03 3.13 6.51
CA PRO A 52 -25.33 3.61 6.94
C PRO A 52 -25.78 2.96 8.24
N SER A 53 -26.39 3.77 9.11
CA SER A 53 -27.00 3.31 10.34
C SER A 53 -28.06 2.25 10.05
N GLY A 54 -27.93 1.08 10.67
CA GLY A 54 -28.79 -0.07 10.44
C GLY A 54 -28.37 -1.26 11.31
N SER A 55 -28.33 -2.46 10.74
CA SER A 55 -27.82 -3.64 11.46
C SER A 55 -26.33 -3.50 11.77
N GLY A 56 -25.96 -3.58 13.05
CA GLY A 56 -24.56 -3.55 13.49
C GLY A 56 -23.72 -4.68 12.86
N THR A 57 -24.31 -5.86 12.66
CA THR A 57 -23.66 -6.97 11.96
C THR A 57 -23.36 -6.62 10.50
N ALA A 58 -24.27 -5.95 9.80
CA ALA A 58 -24.04 -5.54 8.41
C ALA A 58 -22.90 -4.52 8.30
N GLN A 59 -22.84 -3.55 9.21
CA GLN A 59 -21.76 -2.56 9.27
C GLN A 59 -20.40 -3.20 9.58
N MET A 60 -20.36 -4.14 10.53
CA MET A 60 -19.15 -4.89 10.86
C MET A 60 -18.68 -5.74 9.67
N LEU A 61 -19.58 -6.48 9.02
CA LEU A 61 -19.25 -7.26 7.82
C LEU A 61 -18.74 -6.35 6.70
N ALA A 62 -19.39 -5.21 6.47
CA ALA A 62 -18.96 -4.26 5.45
C ALA A 62 -17.56 -3.67 5.76
N ALA A 63 -17.29 -3.34 7.03
CA ALA A 63 -15.95 -2.92 7.46
C ALA A 63 -14.89 -4.01 7.21
N PHE A 64 -15.17 -5.27 7.52
CA PHE A 64 -14.24 -6.37 7.18
C PHE A 64 -14.12 -6.63 5.68
N LEU A 65 -15.18 -6.41 4.89
CA LEU A 65 -15.10 -6.48 3.44
C LEU A 65 -14.13 -5.43 2.88
N THR A 66 -14.14 -4.20 3.41
CA THR A 66 -13.16 -3.18 3.00
C THR A 66 -11.71 -3.59 3.32
N PHE A 67 -11.52 -4.31 4.43
CA PHE A 67 -10.23 -4.91 4.75
C PHE A 67 -9.85 -6.00 3.73
N GLY A 68 -10.80 -6.84 3.33
CA GLY A 68 -10.65 -7.86 2.30
C GLY A 68 -10.28 -7.32 0.91
N ILE A 69 -10.82 -6.15 0.51
CA ILE A 69 -10.53 -5.50 -0.78
C ILE A 69 -9.02 -5.30 -0.99
N ALA A 70 -8.29 -4.92 0.08
CA ALA A 70 -6.85 -4.71 -0.01
C ALA A 70 -6.09 -5.99 -0.43
N PHE A 71 -6.57 -7.18 -0.07
CA PHE A 71 -5.95 -8.44 -0.47
C PHE A 71 -6.13 -8.73 -1.96
N LEU A 72 -7.25 -8.32 -2.55
CA LEU A 72 -7.48 -8.44 -4.00
C LEU A 72 -6.60 -7.47 -4.79
N ALA A 73 -6.31 -6.30 -4.20
CA ALA A 73 -5.44 -5.31 -4.81
C ALA A 73 -3.96 -5.76 -4.81
N ARG A 74 -3.49 -6.53 -3.83
CA ARG A 74 -2.08 -6.93 -3.73
C ARG A 74 -1.52 -7.66 -4.97
N PRO A 75 -2.17 -8.71 -5.53
CA PRO A 75 -1.71 -9.34 -6.77
C PRO A 75 -1.64 -8.38 -7.96
N LEU A 76 -2.57 -7.41 -8.03
CA LEU A 76 -2.57 -6.41 -9.08
C LEU A 76 -1.43 -5.41 -8.88
N GLY A 77 -1.19 -5.01 -7.63
CA GLY A 77 -0.05 -4.20 -7.22
C GLY A 77 1.27 -4.86 -7.57
N SER A 78 1.43 -6.16 -7.28
CA SER A 78 2.67 -6.88 -7.54
C SER A 78 2.96 -7.05 -9.02
N ALA A 79 1.93 -7.30 -9.84
CA ALA A 79 2.09 -7.29 -11.28
C ALA A 79 2.50 -5.89 -11.80
N LEU A 80 1.85 -4.83 -11.32
CA LEU A 80 2.08 -3.46 -11.77
C LEU A 80 3.48 -2.96 -11.35
N PHE A 81 3.73 -2.92 -10.05
CA PHE A 81 4.97 -2.41 -9.49
C PHE A 81 6.14 -3.36 -9.73
N GLY A 82 5.92 -4.68 -9.84
CA GLY A 82 6.97 -5.61 -10.29
C GLY A 82 7.45 -5.28 -11.69
N HIS A 83 6.52 -5.10 -12.64
CA HIS A 83 6.84 -4.74 -14.02
C HIS A 83 7.55 -3.37 -14.12
N PHE A 84 7.05 -2.36 -13.41
CA PHE A 84 7.70 -1.05 -13.38
C PHE A 84 9.02 -1.06 -12.61
N GLY A 85 9.17 -1.89 -11.59
CA GLY A 85 10.41 -2.12 -10.84
C GLY A 85 11.54 -2.63 -11.73
N ASP A 86 11.22 -3.54 -12.64
CA ASP A 86 12.18 -4.10 -13.58
C ASP A 86 12.52 -3.15 -14.74
N ARG A 87 11.59 -2.25 -15.14
CA ARG A 87 11.80 -1.28 -16.23
C ARG A 87 12.34 0.09 -15.82
N ILE A 88 11.81 0.67 -14.76
CA ILE A 88 12.08 2.06 -14.31
C ILE A 88 13.10 2.07 -13.16
N GLY A 89 13.19 0.97 -12.42
CA GLY A 89 14.17 0.75 -11.37
C GLY A 89 13.53 0.57 -9.99
N ARG A 90 13.97 -0.49 -9.30
CA ARG A 90 13.44 -0.96 -8.00
C ARG A 90 13.29 0.14 -6.94
N LYS A 91 14.26 1.05 -6.83
CA LYS A 91 14.21 2.13 -5.83
C LYS A 91 13.05 3.10 -6.08
N SER A 92 12.84 3.53 -7.33
CA SER A 92 11.78 4.49 -7.65
C SER A 92 10.40 3.88 -7.45
N THR A 93 10.24 2.63 -7.86
CA THR A 93 9.01 1.85 -7.68
C THR A 93 8.67 1.68 -6.20
N LEU A 94 9.64 1.32 -5.37
CA LEU A 94 9.45 1.17 -3.91
C LEU A 94 9.05 2.50 -3.25
N VAL A 95 9.62 3.61 -3.68
CA VAL A 95 9.20 4.93 -3.17
C VAL A 95 7.78 5.26 -3.60
N ALA A 96 7.41 4.98 -4.86
CA ALA A 96 6.07 5.22 -5.35
C ALA A 96 5.02 4.35 -4.63
N SER A 97 5.34 3.09 -4.35
CA SER A 97 4.46 2.16 -3.66
C SER A 97 4.24 2.57 -2.19
N LEU A 98 5.31 2.96 -1.49
CA LEU A 98 5.25 3.50 -0.12
C LEU A 98 4.47 4.82 -0.05
N LEU A 99 4.65 5.72 -1.03
CA LEU A 99 3.90 6.97 -1.10
C LEU A 99 2.41 6.72 -1.33
N LEU A 100 2.05 5.81 -2.25
CA LEU A 100 0.67 5.42 -2.50
C LEU A 100 0.01 4.87 -1.23
N MET A 101 0.73 4.00 -0.51
CA MET A 101 0.30 3.46 0.76
C MET A 101 0.09 4.57 1.80
N GLY A 102 1.10 5.38 2.09
CA GLY A 102 1.05 6.42 3.13
C GLY A 102 0.01 7.52 2.85
N VAL A 103 -0.13 7.95 1.59
CA VAL A 103 -1.16 8.92 1.20
C VAL A 103 -2.55 8.31 1.39
N SER A 104 -2.76 7.05 1.01
CA SER A 104 -4.05 6.39 1.20
C SER A 104 -4.41 6.26 2.67
N THR A 105 -3.49 5.84 3.53
CA THR A 105 -3.71 5.75 4.99
C THR A 105 -4.02 7.11 5.60
N THR A 106 -3.26 8.14 5.22
CA THR A 106 -3.47 9.51 5.72
C THR A 106 -4.84 10.04 5.27
N ALA A 107 -5.22 9.80 4.02
CA ALA A 107 -6.51 10.20 3.48
C ALA A 107 -7.67 9.50 4.18
N ILE A 108 -7.53 8.22 4.56
CA ILE A 108 -8.52 7.50 5.37
C ILE A 108 -8.69 8.18 6.73
N GLY A 109 -7.58 8.60 7.36
CA GLY A 109 -7.60 9.25 8.68
C GLY A 109 -8.36 10.59 8.71
N VAL A 110 -8.45 11.30 7.57
CA VAL A 110 -9.18 12.56 7.43
C VAL A 110 -10.50 12.43 6.67
N LEU A 111 -10.88 11.20 6.28
CA LEU A 111 -12.08 10.96 5.47
C LEU A 111 -13.34 11.22 6.32
N PRO A 112 -14.24 12.13 5.90
CA PRO A 112 -15.48 12.35 6.61
C PRO A 112 -16.39 11.12 6.57
N GLY A 113 -17.11 10.88 7.66
CA GLY A 113 -18.00 9.74 7.82
C GLY A 113 -19.30 9.81 7.00
N TYR A 114 -20.11 8.76 7.12
CA TYR A 114 -21.38 8.62 6.41
C TYR A 114 -22.34 9.77 6.73
N ASP A 115 -22.36 10.26 7.97
CA ASP A 115 -23.20 11.38 8.38
C ASP A 115 -22.90 12.70 7.64
N SER A 116 -21.67 12.84 7.12
CA SER A 116 -21.22 14.06 6.44
C SER A 116 -21.34 13.99 4.92
N ILE A 117 -20.96 12.86 4.31
CA ILE A 117 -20.89 12.73 2.84
C ILE A 117 -21.70 11.54 2.28
N GLY A 118 -22.46 10.85 3.13
CA GLY A 118 -23.34 9.75 2.76
C GLY A 118 -22.61 8.59 2.09
N VAL A 119 -23.19 8.09 0.99
CA VAL A 119 -22.67 6.93 0.24
C VAL A 119 -21.24 7.12 -0.31
N TRP A 120 -20.77 8.36 -0.41
CA TRP A 120 -19.39 8.62 -0.84
C TRP A 120 -18.36 8.20 0.22
N ALA A 121 -18.71 8.19 1.51
CA ALA A 121 -17.80 7.77 2.58
C ALA A 121 -17.29 6.32 2.37
N PRO A 122 -18.16 5.31 2.25
CA PRO A 122 -17.72 3.93 2.04
C PRO A 122 -17.10 3.71 0.65
N ILE A 123 -17.52 4.46 -0.39
CA ILE A 123 -16.92 4.36 -1.73
C ILE A 123 -15.47 4.83 -1.70
N ILE A 124 -15.21 6.02 -1.16
CA ILE A 124 -13.86 6.58 -1.09
C ILE A 124 -12.99 5.71 -0.16
N LEU A 125 -13.53 5.26 0.97
CA LEU A 125 -12.84 4.31 1.86
C LEU A 125 -12.38 3.06 1.10
N CYS A 126 -13.26 2.43 0.30
CA CYS A 126 -12.93 1.28 -0.53
C CYS A 126 -11.82 1.59 -1.55
N LEU A 127 -11.90 2.74 -2.22
CA LEU A 127 -10.90 3.16 -3.20
C LEU A 127 -9.53 3.40 -2.57
N LEU A 128 -9.50 4.11 -1.43
CA LEU A 128 -8.27 4.34 -0.67
C LEU A 128 -7.70 3.00 -0.19
N ARG A 129 -8.54 2.08 0.27
CA ARG A 129 -8.08 0.74 0.67
C ARG A 129 -7.56 -0.11 -0.47
N PHE A 130 -8.20 -0.03 -1.62
CA PHE A 130 -7.70 -0.67 -2.83
C PHE A 130 -6.34 -0.09 -3.23
N GLY A 131 -6.20 1.24 -3.25
CA GLY A 131 -4.93 1.93 -3.54
C GLY A 131 -3.83 1.54 -2.57
N GLN A 132 -4.15 1.42 -1.29
CA GLN A 132 -3.22 0.94 -0.28
C GLN A 132 -2.76 -0.50 -0.55
N GLY A 133 -3.70 -1.40 -0.86
CA GLY A 133 -3.40 -2.77 -1.25
C GLY A 133 -2.58 -2.90 -2.53
N LEU A 134 -2.72 -1.96 -3.49
CA LEU A 134 -1.85 -1.87 -4.66
C LEU A 134 -0.40 -1.52 -4.26
N GLY A 135 -0.22 -0.50 -3.41
CA GLY A 135 1.10 -0.10 -2.92
C GLY A 135 1.80 -1.24 -2.16
N LEU A 136 1.02 -2.09 -1.49
CA LEU A 136 1.51 -3.26 -0.74
C LEU A 136 1.89 -4.45 -1.62
N GLY A 137 1.53 -4.43 -2.91
CA GLY A 137 1.96 -5.46 -3.84
C GLY A 137 3.36 -5.23 -4.42
N GLY A 138 3.87 -4.00 -4.35
CA GLY A 138 5.01 -3.52 -5.14
C GLY A 138 6.39 -3.53 -4.51
#